data_AF-R2QIM4-F1
#
_entry.id   AF-R2QIM4-F1
#
_cell.length_a   1.000
_cell.length_b   1.000
_cell.length_c   1.000
_cell.angle_alpha   90.00
_cell.angle_beta   90.00
_cell.angle_gamma   90.00
#
_symmetry.space_group_name_H-M   'P 1'
#
loop_
_entity.id
_entity.type
_entity.pdbx_description
1 polymer ?
#
loop_
_entity_poly.entity_id
_entity_poly.type
_entity_poly.pdbx_seq_one_letter_code
_entity_poly.pdbx_strand_id
1 'polypeptide(L)'
;MKEKKKALRLPIGLFLFFITYTICLKMINVQQIGPRHSEVGFATINQFFSSMIGTHSFWYQLTEILGIFPLLLMGYFALRGFLQLCIRKKISLIDQEILGLGFLYAAIAGFYIFFEKVVINYRPILVEGQLEASYPSSHTFLAVSVLFSAFFY
;
A
#
# COMPACT_ATOMS: atom_id res chain seq x y z
N MET A 1 12.14 22.98 18.53
CA MET A 1 11.03 22.09 19.00
C MET A 1 9.67 22.42 18.38
N LYS A 2 9.27 23.70 18.22
CA LYS A 2 8.01 24.09 17.55
C LYS A 2 7.91 23.64 16.08
N GLU A 3 8.99 23.75 15.31
CA GLU A 3 9.05 23.30 13.91
C GLU A 3 8.92 21.78 13.75
N LYS A 4 9.64 20.99 14.57
CA LYS A 4 9.48 19.51 14.62
C LYS A 4 8.06 19.08 15.01
N LYS A 5 7.39 19.82 15.93
CA LYS A 5 5.98 19.58 16.27
C LYS A 5 5.03 19.90 15.12
N LYS A 6 5.30 20.91 14.28
CA LYS A 6 4.53 21.16 13.06
C LYS A 6 4.74 20.06 12.02
N ALA A 7 5.98 19.59 11.84
CA ALA A 7 6.34 18.54 10.89
C ALA A 7 5.60 17.22 11.15
N LEU A 8 5.28 16.90 12.40
CA LEU A 8 4.58 15.66 12.76
C LEU A 8 3.05 15.75 12.74
N ARG A 9 2.46 16.96 12.66
CA ARG A 9 0.99 17.12 12.63
C ARG A 9 0.37 16.51 11.39
N LEU A 10 0.98 16.72 10.23
CA LEU A 10 0.46 16.22 8.96
C LEU A 10 0.50 14.68 8.92
N PRO A 11 1.63 14.00 9.21
CA PRO A 11 1.66 12.53 9.29
C PRO A 11 0.63 11.96 10.27
N ILE A 12 0.50 12.54 11.47
CA ILE A 12 -0.50 12.09 12.45
C ILE A 12 -1.91 12.28 11.91
N GLY A 13 -2.19 13.45 11.31
CA GLY A 13 -3.50 13.73 10.71
C GLY A 13 -3.86 12.76 9.58
N LEU A 14 -2.90 12.49 8.68
CA LEU A 14 -3.08 11.51 7.60
C LEU A 14 -3.28 10.09 8.13
N PHE A 15 -2.56 9.71 9.19
CA PHE A 15 -2.72 8.40 9.82
C PHE A 15 -4.08 8.25 10.51
N LEU A 16 -4.54 9.27 11.23
CA LEU A 16 -5.89 9.28 11.82
C LEU A 16 -6.97 9.27 10.75
N PHE A 17 -6.77 10.01 9.65
CA PHE A 17 -7.67 9.96 8.50
C PHE A 17 -7.70 8.57 7.87
N PHE A 18 -6.55 7.93 7.67
CA PHE A 18 -6.45 6.55 7.17
C PHE A 18 -7.22 5.56 8.06
N ILE A 19 -7.03 5.62 9.38
CA ILE A 19 -7.77 4.76 10.32
C ILE A 19 -9.27 5.02 10.23
N THR A 20 -9.68 6.29 10.29
CA THR A 20 -11.09 6.67 10.25
C THR A 20 -11.74 6.21 8.95
N TYR A 21 -11.08 6.43 7.81
CA TYR A 21 -11.56 5.99 6.51
C TYR A 21 -11.66 4.45 6.41
N THR A 22 -10.66 3.73 6.93
CA THR A 22 -10.67 2.26 7.00
C THR A 22 -11.85 1.74 7.82
N ILE A 23 -12.15 2.36 8.96
CA ILE A 23 -13.31 2.00 9.79
C ILE A 23 -14.62 2.31 9.06
N CYS A 24 -14.72 3.50 8.45
CA CYS A 24 -15.91 3.90 7.70
C CYS A 24 -16.23 2.93 6.55
N LEU A 25 -15.22 2.43 5.84
CA LEU A 25 -15.40 1.42 4.79
C LEU A 25 -16.08 0.13 5.31
N LYS A 26 -15.88 -0.23 6.59
CA LYS A 26 -16.51 -1.42 7.18
C LYS A 26 -17.85 -1.15 7.86
N MET A 27 -18.26 0.10 8.01
CA MET A 27 -19.46 0.45 8.79
C MET A 27 -20.52 1.19 7.99
N ILE A 28 -20.12 1.98 7.00
CA ILE A 28 -21.03 2.90 6.31
C ILE A 28 -21.44 2.30 4.98
N ASN A 29 -22.76 2.08 4.82
CA ASN A 29 -23.37 1.64 3.58
C ASN A 29 -22.67 0.39 3.00
N VAL A 30 -22.39 -0.58 3.87
CA VAL A 30 -21.85 -1.89 3.47
C VAL A 30 -22.99 -2.74 2.90
N GLN A 31 -22.82 -3.22 1.67
CA GLN A 31 -23.81 -4.07 1.01
C GLN A 31 -23.11 -5.21 0.27
N GLN A 32 -23.80 -6.34 0.12
CA GLN A 32 -23.34 -7.51 -0.65
C GLN A 32 -23.54 -7.33 -2.16
N ILE A 33 -23.11 -6.17 -2.68
CA ILE A 33 -23.18 -5.86 -4.12
C ILE A 33 -21.96 -6.39 -4.89
N GLY A 34 -20.94 -6.86 -4.16
CA GLY A 34 -19.75 -7.43 -4.77
C GLY A 34 -19.99 -8.85 -5.30
N PRO A 35 -19.15 -9.31 -6.25
CA PRO A 35 -19.26 -10.66 -6.77
C PRO A 35 -19.14 -11.71 -5.66
N ARG A 36 -19.81 -12.85 -5.82
CA ARG A 36 -19.81 -13.95 -4.83
C ARG A 36 -20.31 -13.51 -3.45
N HIS A 37 -21.28 -12.60 -3.40
CA HIS A 37 -21.84 -12.01 -2.18
C HIS A 37 -20.82 -11.29 -1.29
N SER A 38 -19.74 -10.80 -1.89
CA SER A 38 -18.73 -10.04 -1.16
C SER A 38 -19.26 -8.66 -0.75
N GLU A 39 -18.83 -8.22 0.41
CA GLU A 39 -19.22 -6.95 0.99
C GLU A 39 -18.41 -5.79 0.40
N VAL A 40 -19.12 -4.74 0.01
CA VAL A 40 -18.56 -3.48 -0.47
C VAL A 40 -19.05 -2.36 0.43
N GLY A 41 -18.12 -1.69 1.12
CA GLY A 41 -18.35 -0.45 1.86
C GLY A 41 -18.60 0.74 0.94
N PHE A 42 -19.32 1.75 1.42
CA PHE A 42 -19.81 2.85 0.58
C PHE A 42 -20.44 2.34 -0.74
N ALA A 43 -21.19 1.23 -0.66
CA ALA A 43 -21.69 0.46 -1.78
C ALA A 43 -22.36 1.32 -2.86
N THR A 44 -23.26 2.22 -2.47
CA THR A 44 -23.99 3.09 -3.40
C THR A 44 -23.06 4.00 -4.18
N ILE A 45 -22.06 4.58 -3.52
CA ILE A 45 -21.07 5.46 -4.17
C ILE A 45 -20.15 4.64 -5.08
N ASN A 46 -19.65 3.50 -4.59
CA ASN A 46 -18.77 2.62 -5.36
C ASN A 46 -19.48 2.06 -6.60
N GLN A 47 -20.74 1.64 -6.47
CA GLN A 47 -21.53 1.16 -7.60
C GLN A 47 -21.79 2.27 -8.62
N PHE A 48 -22.10 3.48 -8.16
CA PHE A 48 -22.31 4.64 -9.02
C PHE A 48 -21.07 4.92 -9.89
N PHE A 49 -19.90 5.08 -9.27
CA PHE A 49 -18.66 5.32 -10.02
C PHE A 49 -18.25 4.13 -10.89
N SER A 50 -18.42 2.90 -10.39
CA SER A 50 -18.12 1.70 -11.18
C SER A 50 -19.01 1.61 -12.42
N SER A 51 -20.28 2.00 -12.33
CA SER A 51 -21.20 2.01 -13.48
C SER A 51 -20.91 3.14 -14.47
N MET A 52 -20.36 4.26 -13.98
CA MET A 52 -20.06 5.44 -14.81
C MET A 52 -18.72 5.34 -15.54
N ILE A 53 -17.66 4.93 -14.82
CA ILE A 53 -16.29 4.85 -15.35
C ILE A 53 -16.04 3.48 -15.98
N GLY A 54 -16.64 2.43 -15.42
CA GLY A 54 -16.35 1.06 -15.81
C GLY A 54 -14.92 0.64 -15.47
N THR A 55 -14.46 -0.42 -16.13
CA THR A 55 -13.08 -0.89 -16.03
C THR A 55 -12.39 -0.96 -17.36
N HIS A 56 -11.10 -0.60 -17.33
CA HIS A 56 -10.24 -0.61 -18.49
C HIS A 56 -9.04 -1.53 -18.26
N SER A 57 -8.95 -2.60 -19.04
CA SER A 57 -7.86 -3.58 -18.96
C SER A 57 -6.49 -2.95 -19.16
N PHE A 58 -6.39 -1.93 -20.03
CA PHE A 58 -5.13 -1.21 -20.27
C PHE A 58 -4.58 -0.58 -18.98
N TRP A 59 -5.42 0.16 -18.25
CA TRP A 59 -4.99 0.82 -17.00
C TRP A 59 -4.65 -0.19 -15.92
N TYR A 60 -5.40 -1.29 -15.85
CA TYR A 60 -5.12 -2.38 -14.91
C TYR A 60 -3.74 -3.01 -15.16
N GLN A 61 -3.48 -3.45 -16.39
CA GLN A 61 -2.18 -4.03 -16.79
C GLN A 61 -1.02 -3.04 -16.60
N LEU A 62 -1.25 -1.76 -16.90
CA LEU A 62 -0.26 -0.73 -16.67
C LEU A 62 0.11 -0.64 -15.18
N THR A 63 -0.88 -0.64 -14.27
CA THR A 63 -0.60 -0.62 -12.83
C THR A 63 0.09 -1.89 -12.33
N GLU A 64 -0.18 -3.05 -12.92
CA GLU A 64 0.54 -4.29 -12.60
C GLU A 64 2.02 -4.22 -12.98
N ILE A 65 2.32 -3.79 -14.20
CA ILE A 65 3.70 -3.59 -14.67
C ILE A 65 4.40 -2.55 -13.80
N LEU A 66 3.74 -1.43 -13.51
CA LEU A 66 4.29 -0.38 -12.65
C LEU A 66 4.51 -0.85 -11.20
N GLY A 67 3.74 -1.83 -10.74
CA GLY A 67 3.90 -2.49 -9.44
C GLY A 67 5.24 -3.16 -9.22
N ILE A 68 5.91 -3.55 -10.30
CA ILE A 68 7.20 -4.26 -10.25
C ILE A 68 8.32 -3.30 -9.82
N PHE A 69 8.28 -2.02 -10.21
CA PHE A 69 9.36 -1.07 -9.93
C PHE A 69 9.62 -0.86 -8.42
N PRO A 70 8.60 -0.64 -7.57
CA PRO A 70 8.79 -0.63 -6.12
C PRO A 70 9.48 -1.88 -5.58
N LEU A 71 9.10 -3.07 -6.05
CA LEU A 71 9.69 -4.33 -5.61
C LEU A 71 11.17 -4.43 -6.00
N LEU A 72 11.53 -3.99 -7.22
CA LEU A 72 12.92 -3.92 -7.67
C LEU A 72 13.76 -2.98 -6.81
N LEU A 73 13.22 -1.83 -6.41
CA LEU A 73 13.93 -0.91 -5.52
C LEU A 73 14.12 -1.49 -4.12
N MET A 74 13.07 -2.10 -3.54
CA MET A 74 13.20 -2.82 -2.27
C MET A 74 14.29 -3.89 -2.35
N GLY A 75 14.31 -4.67 -3.44
CA GLY A 75 15.33 -5.68 -3.70
C GLY A 75 16.75 -5.10 -3.83
N TYR A 76 16.89 -3.97 -4.53
CA TYR A 76 18.17 -3.27 -4.66
C TYR A 76 18.74 -2.84 -3.30
N PHE A 77 17.93 -2.18 -2.47
CA PHE A 77 18.38 -1.73 -1.15
C PHE A 77 18.64 -2.90 -0.18
N ALA A 78 17.83 -3.96 -0.25
CA ALA A 78 18.06 -5.19 0.51
C ALA A 78 19.38 -5.85 0.11
N LEU A 79 19.67 -5.96 -1.20
CA LEU A 79 20.93 -6.51 -1.70
C LEU A 79 22.13 -5.65 -1.27
N ARG A 80 22.02 -4.31 -1.37
CA ARG A 80 23.05 -3.38 -0.89
C ARG A 80 23.35 -3.58 0.60
N GLY A 81 22.31 -3.64 1.43
CA GLY A 81 22.44 -3.89 2.87
C GLY A 81 23.07 -5.26 3.16
N PHE A 82 22.64 -6.29 2.44
CA PHE A 82 23.21 -7.63 2.56
C PHE A 82 24.70 -7.68 2.17
N LEU A 83 25.09 -7.06 1.06
CA LEU A 83 26.49 -6.98 0.65
C LEU A 83 27.34 -6.25 1.69
N GLN A 84 26.84 -5.13 2.24
CA GLN A 84 27.52 -4.43 3.33
C GLN A 84 27.66 -5.31 4.58
N LEU A 85 26.62 -6.07 4.93
CA LEU A 85 26.67 -7.00 6.04
C LEU A 85 27.71 -8.11 5.82
N CYS A 86 27.78 -8.69 4.63
CA CYS A 86 28.75 -9.73 4.29
C CYS A 86 30.20 -9.23 4.35
N ILE A 87 30.45 -8.00 3.86
CA ILE A 87 31.79 -7.41 3.83
C ILE A 87 32.21 -6.94 5.23
N ARG A 88 31.35 -6.18 5.91
CA ARG A 88 31.67 -5.53 7.20
C ARG A 88 31.43 -6.46 8.40
N LYS A 89 30.74 -7.60 8.20
CA LYS A 89 30.44 -8.66 9.17
C LYS A 89 29.67 -8.25 10.43
N LYS A 90 29.22 -7.00 10.51
CA LYS A 90 28.47 -6.45 11.65
C LYS A 90 27.40 -5.50 11.16
N ILE A 91 26.19 -5.64 11.71
CA ILE A 91 25.04 -4.77 11.38
C ILE A 91 25.31 -3.31 11.75
N SER A 92 26.01 -3.07 12.87
CA SER A 92 26.38 -1.71 13.33
C SER A 92 27.30 -0.97 12.37
N LEU A 93 27.88 -1.67 11.40
CA LEU A 93 28.75 -1.09 10.39
C LEU A 93 28.03 -0.86 9.07
N ILE A 94 26.75 -1.18 8.91
CA ILE A 94 25.97 -0.85 7.70
C ILE A 94 25.64 0.64 7.70
N ASP A 95 25.61 1.26 6.52
CA ASP A 95 25.24 2.67 6.36
C ASP A 95 23.85 2.92 6.99
N GLN A 96 23.72 4.00 7.77
CA GLN A 96 22.52 4.26 8.57
C GLN A 96 21.28 4.46 7.70
N GLU A 97 21.46 5.02 6.51
CA GLU A 97 20.45 5.20 5.48
C GLU A 97 19.89 3.86 5.00
N ILE A 98 20.78 2.90 4.71
CA ILE A 98 20.41 1.56 4.26
C ILE A 98 19.72 0.78 5.37
N LEU A 99 20.17 0.91 6.62
CA LEU A 99 19.48 0.31 7.78
C LEU A 99 18.08 0.91 7.97
N GLY A 100 17.95 2.23 7.85
CA GLY A 100 16.66 2.94 7.94
C GLY A 100 15.68 2.47 6.87
N LEU A 101 16.12 2.39 5.62
CA LEU A 101 15.33 1.84 4.52
C LEU A 101 14.99 0.37 4.74
N GLY A 102 15.92 -0.43 5.26
CA GLY A 102 15.69 -1.84 5.59
C GLY A 102 14.55 -2.02 6.60
N PHE A 103 14.55 -1.23 7.69
CA PHE A 103 13.46 -1.27 8.67
C PHE A 103 12.13 -0.79 8.07
N LEU A 104 12.15 0.29 7.29
CA LEU A 104 10.95 0.82 6.63
C LEU A 104 10.35 -0.19 5.65
N TYR A 105 11.17 -0.81 4.81
CA TYR A 105 10.74 -1.80 3.80
C TYR A 105 10.27 -3.10 4.45
N ALA A 106 10.88 -3.52 5.57
CA ALA A 106 10.36 -4.63 6.35
C ALA A 106 8.96 -4.34 6.90
N ALA A 107 8.72 -3.11 7.41
CA ALA A 107 7.40 -2.68 7.86
C ALA A 107 6.38 -2.64 6.70
N ILE A 108 6.75 -2.06 5.55
CA ILE A 108 5.90 -2.02 4.34
C ILE A 108 5.55 -3.44 3.87
N ALA A 109 6.51 -4.36 3.83
CA ALA A 109 6.25 -5.76 3.48
C ALA A 109 5.29 -6.42 4.48
N GLY A 110 5.45 -6.16 5.79
CA GLY A 110 4.54 -6.63 6.82
C GLY A 110 3.11 -6.14 6.61
N PHE A 111 2.92 -4.83 6.35
CA PHE A 111 1.61 -4.26 6.05
C PHE A 111 1.02 -4.78 4.73
N TYR A 112 1.85 -4.95 3.69
CA TYR A 112 1.44 -5.53 2.43
C TYR A 112 0.85 -6.94 2.65
N ILE A 113 1.60 -7.82 3.34
CA ILE A 113 1.13 -9.17 3.66
C ILE A 113 -0.13 -9.13 4.53
N PHE A 114 -0.20 -8.22 5.50
CA PHE A 114 -1.38 -8.06 6.34
C PHE A 114 -2.62 -7.70 5.53
N PHE A 115 -2.55 -6.70 4.64
CA PHE A 115 -3.70 -6.26 3.84
C PHE A 115 -4.05 -7.23 2.70
N GLU A 116 -3.09 -8.05 2.26
CA GLU A 116 -3.36 -9.15 1.33
C GLU A 116 -4.20 -10.27 2.00
N LYS A 117 -4.07 -10.45 3.32
CA LYS A 117 -4.86 -11.43 4.08
C LYS A 117 -6.13 -10.85 4.67
N VAL A 118 -6.09 -9.58 5.09
CA VAL A 118 -7.22 -8.89 5.73
C VAL A 118 -7.82 -7.93 4.73
N VAL A 119 -8.75 -8.43 3.92
CA VAL A 119 -9.49 -7.61 2.98
C VAL A 119 -10.41 -6.66 3.75
N ILE A 120 -10.22 -5.36 3.52
CA ILE A 120 -11.04 -4.32 4.15
C ILE A 120 -12.28 -4.02 3.31
N ASN A 121 -12.10 -3.94 1.98
CA ASN A 121 -13.17 -3.66 1.05
C ASN A 121 -12.92 -4.41 -0.27
N TYR A 122 -13.95 -4.99 -0.86
CA TYR A 122 -13.87 -5.67 -2.16
C TYR A 122 -14.17 -4.72 -3.32
N ARG A 123 -13.79 -5.13 -4.53
CA ARG A 123 -14.26 -4.50 -5.77
C ARG A 123 -15.71 -4.94 -6.06
N PRO A 124 -16.55 -4.06 -6.63
CA PRO A 124 -17.91 -4.43 -7.05
C PRO A 124 -17.94 -5.30 -8.32
N ILE A 125 -16.80 -5.80 -8.78
CA ILE A 125 -16.62 -6.53 -10.04
C ILE A 125 -15.55 -7.62 -9.88
N LEU A 126 -15.56 -8.61 -10.77
CA LEU A 126 -14.47 -9.58 -10.89
C LEU A 126 -13.38 -9.02 -11.79
N VAL A 127 -12.13 -9.19 -11.37
CA VAL A 127 -10.95 -8.88 -12.16
C VAL A 127 -10.35 -10.21 -12.58
N GLU A 128 -10.31 -10.48 -13.89
CA GLU A 128 -9.83 -11.76 -14.43
C GLU A 128 -10.47 -13.00 -13.78
N GLY A 129 -11.76 -12.88 -13.40
CA GLY A 129 -12.52 -13.95 -12.73
C GLY A 129 -12.21 -14.12 -11.24
N GLN A 130 -11.30 -13.33 -10.68
CA GLN A 130 -10.94 -13.32 -9.27
C GLN A 130 -11.63 -12.20 -8.51
N LEU A 131 -11.88 -12.49 -7.24
CA LEU A 131 -12.39 -11.51 -6.29
C LEU A 131 -11.21 -10.83 -5.62
N GLU A 132 -11.03 -9.54 -5.90
CA GLU A 132 -9.90 -8.76 -5.40
C GLU A 132 -10.32 -7.69 -4.40
N ALA A 133 -9.40 -7.35 -3.50
CA ALA A 133 -9.52 -6.19 -2.65
C ALA A 133 -9.52 -4.90 -3.52
N SER A 134 -10.37 -3.95 -3.16
CA SER A 134 -10.33 -2.58 -3.68
C SER A 134 -9.54 -1.66 -2.76
N TYR A 135 -9.46 -1.98 -1.46
CA TYR A 135 -8.77 -1.17 -0.47
C TYR A 135 -8.03 -2.01 0.59
N PRO A 136 -6.80 -1.60 0.96
CA PRO A 136 -5.97 -0.62 0.26
C PRO A 136 -5.48 -1.17 -1.09
N SER A 137 -5.22 -0.29 -2.06
CA SER A 137 -4.61 -0.71 -3.34
C SER A 137 -3.15 -1.10 -3.10
N SER A 138 -2.82 -2.38 -3.32
CA SER A 138 -1.47 -2.91 -3.14
C SER A 138 -0.42 -2.19 -4.01
N HIS A 139 -0.76 -1.95 -5.29
CA HIS A 139 0.09 -1.22 -6.24
C HIS A 139 0.35 0.22 -5.79
N THR A 140 -0.71 0.94 -5.38
CA THR A 140 -0.60 2.33 -4.91
C THR A 140 0.16 2.40 -3.59
N PHE A 141 -0.11 1.48 -2.67
CA PHE A 141 0.57 1.41 -1.37
C PHE A 141 2.07 1.22 -1.54
N LEU A 142 2.50 0.26 -2.37
CA LEU A 142 3.91 0.04 -2.66
C LEU A 142 4.54 1.23 -3.40
N ALA A 143 3.89 1.74 -4.44
CA ALA A 143 4.41 2.85 -5.22
C ALA A 143 4.62 4.10 -4.35
N VAL A 144 3.62 4.52 -3.59
CA VAL A 144 3.74 5.71 -2.75
C VAL A 144 4.74 5.48 -1.63
N SER A 145 4.73 4.32 -0.97
CA SER A 145 5.59 4.12 0.20
C SER A 145 7.06 3.94 -0.17
N VAL A 146 7.35 3.17 -1.23
CA VAL A 146 8.72 2.82 -1.63
C VAL A 146 9.33 3.88 -2.54
N LEU A 147 8.62 4.37 -3.56
CA LEU A 147 9.20 5.35 -4.49
C LEU A 147 9.47 6.68 -3.77
N PHE A 148 8.54 7.10 -2.89
CA PHE A 148 8.73 8.32 -2.13
C PHE A 148 9.89 8.18 -1.16
N SER A 149 9.99 7.08 -0.39
CA SER A 149 11.14 6.90 0.51
C SER A 149 12.45 6.77 -0.26
N ALA A 150 12.49 6.08 -1.39
CA ALA A 150 13.69 5.99 -2.22
C ALA A 150 14.15 7.33 -2.80
N PHE A 151 13.28 8.34 -2.88
CA PHE A 151 13.65 9.68 -3.33
C PHE A 151 14.32 10.52 -2.24
N PHE A 152 13.98 10.31 -0.97
CA PHE A 152 14.52 11.09 0.16
C PHE A 152 15.77 10.48 0.81
N TYR A 153 16.21 9.32 0.34
CA TYR A 153 17.38 8.57 0.84
C TYR A 153 18.36 8.30 -0.29
#